data_AF-A0A381QP24-F1
#
_entry.id   AF-A0A381QP24-F1
#
_cell.length_a   1.000
_cell.length_b   1.000
_cell.length_c   1.000
_cell.angle_alpha   90.00
_cell.angle_beta   90.00
_cell.angle_gamma   90.00
#
_symmetry.space_group_name_H-M   'P 1'
#
loop_
_entity.id
_entity.type
_entity.pdbx_description
1 polymer ?
#
loop_
_entity_poly.entity_id
_entity_poly.type
_entity_poly.pdbx_seq_one_letter_code
_entity_poly.pdbx_strand_id
1 'polypeptide(L)'
;MIKKILSLFVLAFLVSCNNSFHKINSIDDINGRWKSSNQIMEINTEDMTVQFGTDSIDLILTSRTYDRSKITVSTGPIMFFDAHVYINSDGSKIRIDKINVDESTVYEKIK
;
A
#
# COMPACT_ATOMS: atom_id res chain seq x y z
N MET A 1 -20.51 4.65 -38.88
CA MET A 1 -20.58 5.18 -37.49
C MET A 1 -20.16 4.17 -36.43
N ILE A 2 -20.56 2.88 -36.51
CA ILE A 2 -20.23 1.84 -35.51
C ILE A 2 -18.72 1.67 -35.22
N LYS A 3 -17.84 1.72 -36.23
CA LYS A 3 -16.38 1.63 -36.02
C LYS A 3 -15.81 2.76 -35.13
N LYS A 4 -16.38 3.97 -35.19
CA LYS A 4 -15.92 5.11 -34.37
C LYS A 4 -16.36 4.96 -32.92
N ILE A 5 -17.56 4.42 -32.68
CA ILE A 5 -18.09 4.16 -31.33
C ILE A 5 -17.29 3.03 -30.66
N LEU A 6 -16.99 1.96 -31.40
CA LEU A 6 -16.17 0.85 -30.91
C LEU A 6 -14.77 1.33 -30.50
N SER A 7 -14.15 2.19 -31.31
CA SER A 7 -12.83 2.76 -31.01
C SER A 7 -12.84 3.65 -29.77
N LEU A 8 -13.95 4.35 -29.50
CA LEU A 8 -14.11 5.19 -28.30
C LEU A 8 -14.23 4.34 -27.03
N PHE A 9 -14.95 3.21 -27.11
CA PHE A 9 -15.06 2.24 -26.01
C PHE A 9 -13.73 1.56 -25.69
N VAL A 10 -12.94 1.21 -26.70
CA VAL A 10 -11.59 0.65 -26.51
C VAL A 10 -10.66 1.67 -25.83
N LEU A 11 -10.75 2.96 -26.20
CA LEU A 11 -9.95 4.01 -25.57
C LEU A 11 -10.34 4.23 -24.11
N ALA A 12 -11.64 4.23 -23.79
CA ALA A 12 -12.13 4.35 -22.41
C ALA A 12 -11.69 3.17 -21.52
N PHE A 13 -11.62 1.96 -22.08
CA PHE A 13 -11.13 0.76 -21.38
C PHE A 13 -9.63 0.82 -21.07
N LEU A 14 -8.83 1.42 -21.96
CA LEU A 14 -7.40 1.60 -21.74
C LEU A 14 -7.09 2.66 -20.67
N VAL A 15 -7.90 3.72 -20.58
CA VAL A 15 -7.74 4.76 -19.55
C VAL A 15 -8.18 4.25 -18.17
N SER A 16 -9.18 3.37 -18.09
CA SER A 16 -9.68 2.85 -16.80
C SER A 16 -8.77 1.80 -16.15
N CYS A 17 -7.71 1.34 -16.83
CA CYS A 17 -6.78 0.33 -16.30
C CYS A 17 -5.54 0.95 -15.65
N ASN A 18 -5.45 2.28 -15.57
CA ASN A 18 -4.30 2.94 -14.98
C ASN A 18 -4.38 2.90 -13.44
N ASN A 19 -4.11 1.74 -12.85
CA ASN A 19 -3.80 1.60 -11.42
C ASN A 19 -2.41 2.19 -11.14
N SER A 20 -2.22 3.47 -11.46
CA SER A 20 -0.96 4.16 -11.22
C SER A 20 -0.77 4.33 -9.71
N PHE A 21 0.30 3.73 -9.20
CA PHE A 21 0.75 3.95 -7.84
C PHE A 21 1.66 5.17 -7.79
N HIS A 22 1.48 6.01 -6.77
CA HIS A 22 2.36 7.10 -6.43
C HIS A 22 2.81 6.97 -4.98
N LYS A 23 3.98 7.51 -4.64
CA LYS A 23 4.48 7.51 -3.26
C LYS A 23 3.47 8.23 -2.36
N ILE A 24 3.23 7.67 -1.17
CA ILE A 24 2.39 8.34 -0.18
C ILE A 24 3.04 9.64 0.28
N ASN A 25 2.22 10.64 0.56
CA ASN A 25 2.69 11.94 1.05
C ASN A 25 2.53 12.06 2.57
N SER A 26 1.55 11.35 3.14
CA SER A 26 1.38 11.18 4.58
C SER A 26 1.38 9.70 4.95
N ILE A 27 1.85 9.39 6.16
CA ILE A 27 1.67 8.03 6.71
C ILE A 27 0.19 7.75 6.96
N ASP A 28 -0.62 8.77 7.25
CA ASP A 28 -2.05 8.61 7.50
C ASP A 28 -2.84 8.12 6.28
N ASP A 29 -2.27 8.28 5.07
CA ASP A 29 -2.87 7.80 3.82
C ASP A 29 -3.09 6.27 3.85
N ILE A 30 -2.28 5.55 4.63
CA ILE A 30 -2.30 4.08 4.71
C ILE A 30 -2.95 3.55 5.98
N ASN A 31 -3.57 4.40 6.80
CA ASN A 31 -4.32 3.95 7.97
C ASN A 31 -5.50 3.03 7.59
N GLY A 32 -5.63 1.92 8.31
CA GLY A 32 -6.71 0.96 8.17
C GLY A 32 -6.27 -0.47 7.84
N ARG A 33 -7.23 -1.26 7.36
CA ARG A 33 -7.07 -2.70 7.10
C ARG A 33 -6.90 -2.98 5.62
N TRP A 34 -5.96 -3.85 5.30
CA TRP A 34 -5.46 -4.10 3.96
C TRP A 34 -5.34 -5.60 3.71
N LYS A 35 -5.77 -6.07 2.54
CA LYS A 35 -5.75 -7.49 2.17
C LYS A 35 -4.88 -7.72 0.95
N SER A 36 -3.94 -8.66 1.05
CA SER A 36 -3.28 -9.27 -0.10
C SER A 36 -3.83 -10.68 -0.34
N SER A 37 -3.31 -11.39 -1.34
CA SER A 37 -3.66 -12.79 -1.57
C SER A 37 -3.32 -13.71 -0.39
N ASN A 38 -2.34 -13.35 0.44
CA ASN A 38 -1.71 -14.27 1.39
C ASN A 38 -1.95 -13.88 2.86
N GLN A 39 -2.31 -12.62 3.13
CA GLN A 39 -2.44 -12.10 4.49
C GLN A 39 -3.33 -10.85 4.55
N ILE A 40 -3.88 -10.62 5.73
CA ILE A 40 -4.47 -9.34 6.14
C ILE A 40 -3.40 -8.55 6.90
N MET A 41 -3.35 -7.26 6.69
CA MET A 41 -2.47 -6.32 7.38
C MET A 41 -3.32 -5.19 7.95
N GLU A 42 -3.07 -4.82 9.19
CA GLU A 42 -3.70 -3.68 9.84
C GLU A 42 -2.62 -2.65 10.17
N ILE A 43 -2.84 -1.40 9.75
CA ILE A 43 -1.94 -0.29 10.01
C ILE A 43 -2.72 0.73 10.84
N ASN A 44 -2.18 1.04 12.02
CA ASN A 44 -2.67 2.12 12.86
C ASN A 44 -1.60 3.21 12.91
N THR A 45 -1.89 4.36 12.30
CA THR A 45 -0.92 5.47 12.19
C THR A 45 -0.93 6.39 13.40
N GLU A 46 -1.96 6.31 14.26
CA GLU A 46 -2.00 7.01 15.54
C GLU A 46 -1.09 6.32 16.55
N ASP A 47 -1.21 5.00 16.67
CA ASP A 47 -0.37 4.17 17.57
C ASP A 47 0.99 3.81 16.94
N MET A 48 1.18 4.14 15.66
CA MET A 48 2.37 3.80 14.88
C MET A 48 2.69 2.30 14.93
N THR A 49 1.67 1.48 14.65
CA THR A 49 1.78 0.01 14.63
C THR A 49 1.36 -0.60 13.30
N VAL A 50 1.88 -1.79 13.04
CA VAL A 50 1.43 -2.66 11.95
C VAL A 50 1.30 -4.10 12.44
N GLN A 51 0.22 -4.77 12.07
CA GLN A 51 -0.10 -6.14 12.43
C GLN A 51 -0.31 -6.98 11.15
N PHE A 52 0.17 -8.23 11.14
CA PHE A 52 0.09 -9.15 10.00
C PHE A 52 -0.75 -10.39 10.33
N GLY A 53 -2.05 -10.30 10.11
CA GLY A 53 -3.03 -11.31 10.53
C GLY A 53 -3.57 -11.06 11.93
N THR A 54 -4.76 -11.59 12.22
CA THR A 54 -5.54 -11.28 13.43
C THR A 54 -4.89 -11.73 14.73
N ASP A 55 -4.06 -12.77 14.66
CA ASP A 55 -3.47 -13.41 15.85
C ASP A 55 -1.98 -13.06 15.99
N SER A 56 -1.47 -12.12 15.18
CA SER A 56 -0.07 -11.69 15.25
C SER A 56 0.11 -10.56 16.26
N ILE A 57 1.35 -10.37 16.72
CA ILE A 57 1.68 -9.24 17.60
C ILE A 57 1.77 -7.94 16.79
N ASP A 58 1.47 -6.82 17.44
CA ASP A 58 1.72 -5.49 16.86
C ASP A 58 3.22 -5.25 16.73
N LEU A 59 3.62 -4.81 15.54
CA LEU A 59 4.98 -4.38 15.25
C LEU A 59 5.05 -2.86 15.22
N ILE A 60 6.19 -2.31 15.61
CA ILE A 60 6.45 -0.88 15.58
C ILE A 60 6.63 -0.45 14.13
N LEU A 61 5.82 0.52 13.72
CA LEU A 61 5.92 1.22 12.45
C LEU A 61 6.63 2.56 12.69
N THR A 62 7.61 2.89 11.86
CA THR A 62 8.21 4.23 11.85
C THR A 62 8.22 4.78 10.43
N SER A 63 8.01 6.09 10.27
CA SER A 63 8.12 6.79 8.98
C SER A 63 9.20 7.86 9.05
N ARG A 64 9.90 8.12 7.95
CA ARG A 64 10.93 9.18 7.91
C ARG A 64 10.27 10.55 7.77
N THR A 65 10.72 11.53 8.54
CA THR A 65 10.16 12.89 8.52
C THR A 65 10.27 13.58 7.16
N TYR A 66 11.34 13.32 6.42
CA TYR A 66 11.63 13.90 5.10
C TYR A 66 11.20 13.01 3.92
N ASP A 67 10.82 11.75 4.18
CA ASP A 67 10.30 10.83 3.17
C ASP A 67 9.26 9.93 3.84
N ARG A 68 8.01 10.44 3.89
CA ARG A 68 6.90 9.73 4.54
C ARG A 68 6.55 8.42 3.85
N SER A 69 6.98 8.23 2.59
CA SER A 69 6.82 6.97 1.87
C SER A 69 7.78 5.88 2.34
N LYS A 70 8.87 6.24 3.01
CA LYS A 70 9.82 5.27 3.54
C LYS A 70 9.50 4.93 4.99
N ILE A 71 9.17 3.66 5.21
CA ILE A 71 8.83 3.10 6.53
C ILE A 71 9.82 2.03 6.99
N THR A 72 9.88 1.81 8.31
CA THR A 72 10.58 0.68 8.93
C THR A 72 9.62 -0.08 9.83
N VAL A 73 9.65 -1.40 9.78
CA VAL A 73 8.87 -2.29 10.66
C VAL A 73 9.81 -3.07 11.59
N SER A 74 9.52 -3.07 12.89
CA SER A 74 10.43 -3.61 13.92
C SER A 74 9.71 -4.13 15.17
N THR A 75 10.41 -4.89 16.00
CA THR A 75 10.03 -5.21 17.38
C THR A 75 11.19 -4.83 18.30
N GLY A 76 11.08 -3.65 18.94
CA GLY A 76 12.15 -3.09 19.78
C GLY A 76 13.51 -3.06 19.04
N PRO A 77 14.50 -3.87 19.46
CA PRO A 77 15.83 -3.89 18.83
C PRO A 77 15.89 -4.65 17.50
N ILE A 78 14.87 -5.43 17.13
CA ILE A 78 14.88 -6.27 15.92
C ILE A 78 14.16 -5.55 14.78
N MET A 79 14.90 -5.22 13.73
CA MET A 79 14.34 -4.70 12.47
C MET A 79 13.89 -5.86 11.58
N PHE A 80 12.66 -5.83 11.09
CA PHE A 80 12.16 -6.80 10.12
C PHE A 80 12.46 -6.34 8.68
N PHE A 81 12.04 -5.13 8.31
CA PHE A 81 12.30 -4.59 6.97
C PHE A 81 12.15 -3.06 6.90
N ASP A 82 12.87 -2.47 5.96
CA ASP A 82 12.55 -1.16 5.38
C ASP A 82 11.64 -1.34 4.17
N ALA A 83 10.73 -0.40 3.91
CA ALA A 83 9.92 -0.41 2.70
C ALA A 83 9.65 0.99 2.14
N HIS A 84 9.38 1.05 0.84
CA HIS A 84 8.69 2.18 0.21
C HIS A 84 7.20 1.87 0.05
N VAL A 85 6.34 2.81 0.41
CA VAL A 85 4.89 2.67 0.33
C VAL A 85 4.33 3.59 -0.73
N TYR A 86 3.44 3.02 -1.54
CA TYR A 86 2.73 3.71 -2.60
C TYR A 86 1.24 3.48 -2.43
N ILE A 87 0.44 4.45 -2.87
CA ILE A 87 -1.02 4.37 -2.89
C ILE A 87 -1.52 4.67 -4.31
N ASN A 88 -2.63 4.05 -4.69
CA ASN A 88 -3.30 4.40 -5.93
C ASN A 88 -4.16 5.66 -5.77
N SER A 89 -4.64 6.21 -6.88
CA SER A 89 -5.32 7.52 -6.91
C SER A 89 -6.61 7.60 -6.10
N ASP A 90 -7.32 6.49 -5.90
CA ASP A 90 -8.60 6.45 -5.16
C ASP A 90 -8.44 5.97 -3.71
N GLY A 91 -7.22 5.65 -3.28
CA GLY A 91 -6.93 5.16 -1.93
C GLY A 91 -7.43 3.74 -1.63
N SER A 92 -7.87 3.00 -2.64
CA SER A 92 -8.38 1.62 -2.48
C SER A 92 -7.27 0.57 -2.47
N LYS A 93 -6.06 0.91 -2.93
CA LYS A 93 -4.91 -0.02 -2.94
C LYS A 93 -3.63 0.65 -2.49
N ILE A 94 -2.80 -0.11 -1.78
CA ILE A 94 -1.42 0.24 -1.49
C ILE A 94 -0.46 -0.79 -2.07
N ARG A 95 0.75 -0.37 -2.36
CA ARG A 95 1.86 -1.25 -2.71
C ARG A 95 3.00 -1.00 -1.73
N ILE A 96 3.53 -2.07 -1.15
CA ILE A 96 4.67 -2.03 -0.24
C ILE A 96 5.83 -2.75 -0.90
N ASP A 97 6.90 -2.01 -1.19
CA ASP A 97 8.13 -2.51 -1.77
C ASP A 97 9.19 -2.61 -0.67
N LYS A 98 9.42 -3.81 -0.14
CA LYS A 98 10.39 -4.08 0.93
C LYS A 98 11.81 -4.05 0.37
N ILE A 99 12.64 -3.15 0.89
CA ILE A 99 13.98 -2.84 0.37
C ILE A 99 14.96 -3.98 0.68
N ASN A 100 14.95 -4.50 1.91
CA ASN A 100 15.99 -5.42 2.38
C ASN A 100 15.73 -6.89 2.00
N VAL A 101 14.53 -7.20 1.50
CA VAL A 101 14.12 -8.57 1.15
C VAL A 101 13.63 -8.69 -0.31
N ASP A 102 13.74 -7.62 -1.10
CA ASP A 102 13.35 -7.53 -2.52
C ASP A 102 11.97 -8.13 -2.83
N GLU A 103 10.97 -7.70 -2.05
CA GLU A 103 9.60 -8.19 -2.13
C GLU A 103 8.64 -7.02 -2.35
N SER A 104 7.76 -7.13 -3.35
CA SER A 104 6.70 -6.15 -3.62
C SER A 104 5.34 -6.80 -3.50
N THR A 105 4.49 -6.26 -2.62
CA THR A 105 3.13 -6.77 -2.41
C THR A 105 2.11 -5.65 -2.54
N VAL A 106 1.04 -5.91 -3.30
CA VAL A 106 -0.13 -5.04 -3.41
C VAL A 106 -1.20 -5.51 -2.44
N TYR A 107 -1.79 -4.55 -1.72
CA TYR A 107 -2.90 -4.78 -0.82
C TYR A 107 -4.11 -3.93 -1.22
N GLU A 108 -5.30 -4.49 -1.05
CA GLU A 108 -6.58 -3.82 -1.27
C GLU A 108 -7.21 -3.44 0.07
N LYS A 109 -7.81 -2.25 0.15
CA LYS A 109 -8.43 -1.75 1.37
C LYS A 109 -9.66 -2.59 1.72
N ILE A 110 -9.75 -3.05 2.96
CA ILE A 110 -10.93 -3.70 3.51
C ILE A 110 -11.82 -2.60 4.10
N LYS A 111 -13.10 -2.59 3.71
CA LYS A 111 -14.10 -1.68 4.30
C LYS A 111 -14.54 -2.15 5.67
#